data_AF-A0A969RL56-F1
#
_entry.id   AF-A0A969RL56-F1
#
_cell.length_a   1.000
_cell.length_b   1.000
_cell.length_c   1.000
_cell.angle_alpha   90.00
_cell.angle_beta   90.00
_cell.angle_gamma   90.00
#
_symmetry.space_group_name_H-M   'P 1'
#
loop_
_entity.id
_entity.type
_entity.pdbx_description
1 polymer ?
#
loop_
_entity_poly.entity_id
_entity_poly.type
_entity_poly.pdbx_seq_one_letter_code
_entity_poly.pdbx_strand_id
1 'polypeptide(L)' 'MGQGKLIYQQRAANQTLIGAIYIGEQDGKSFYAFTHYPIEYGDGFAPRSTIVLESLQFREKQ' A
#
# COMPACT_ATOMS: atom_id res chain seq x y z
N MET A 1 -1.78 4.67 -18.63
CA MET A 1 -1.34 4.83 -17.23
C MET A 1 -1.41 3.47 -16.56
N GLY A 2 -0.27 2.93 -16.14
CA GLY A 2 -0.19 1.61 -15.51
C GLY A 2 -0.33 1.73 -14.00
N GLN A 3 -1.25 0.98 -13.42
CA GLN A 3 -1.31 0.76 -11.96
C GLN A 3 -0.91 -0.67 -11.68
N GLY A 4 -0.07 -0.88 -10.68
CA GLY A 4 0.43 -2.19 -10.28
C GLY A 4 0.32 -2.38 -8.78
N LYS A 5 -0.01 -3.62 -8.39
CA LYS A 5 0.00 -4.05 -6.99
C LYS A 5 0.86 -5.30 -6.87
N LEU A 6 1.87 -5.25 -6.00
CA LEU A 6 2.68 -6.40 -5.62
C LEU A 6 2.39 -6.75 -4.16
N ILE A 7 1.90 -7.96 -3.90
CA ILE A 7 1.67 -8.46 -2.55
C ILE A 7 2.87 -9.31 -2.14
N TYR A 8 3.35 -9.12 -0.92
CA TYR A 8 4.48 -9.88 -0.39
C TYR A 8 4.22 -10.34 1.04
N GLN A 9 4.92 -11.40 1.41
CA GLN A 9 4.98 -11.89 2.78
C GLN A 9 6.46 -12.04 3.16
N GLN A 10 6.81 -11.54 4.34
CA GLN A 10 8.15 -11.64 4.91
C GLN A 10 8.07 -12.38 6.25
N ARG A 11 8.81 -13.49 6.37
CA ARG A 11 8.97 -14.18 7.65
C ARG A 11 10.21 -13.63 8.36
N ALA A 12 10.01 -13.03 9.53
CA ALA A 12 11.07 -12.68 10.46
C ALA A 12 11.12 -13.73 11.58
N ALA A 13 12.17 -13.68 12.42
CA ALA A 13 12.42 -14.72 13.44
C ALA A 13 11.25 -14.97 14.41
N ASN A 14 10.44 -13.94 14.69
CA ASN A 14 9.33 -13.99 15.65
C ASN A 14 8.00 -13.46 15.12
N GLN A 15 7.91 -13.09 13.84
CA GLN A 15 6.69 -12.51 13.26
C GLN A 15 6.61 -12.76 11.76
N THR A 16 5.39 -12.94 11.26
CA THR A 16 5.11 -12.94 9.82
C THR A 16 4.52 -11.60 9.46
N LEU A 17 5.19 -10.88 8.56
CA LEU A 17 4.75 -9.60 8.04
C LEU A 17 4.10 -9.83 6.67
N ILE A 18 3.02 -9.12 6.41
CA ILE A 18 2.40 -9.04 5.09
C ILE A 18 2.44 -7.59 4.61
N GLY A 19 2.56 -7.42 3.30
CA GLY A 19 2.53 -6.09 2.72
C GLY A 19 2.06 -6.08 1.29
N ALA A 20 1.78 -4.87 0.82
CA ALA A 20 1.44 -4.60 -0.55
C ALA A 20 2.16 -3.32 -0.98
N ILE A 21 2.76 -3.35 -2.16
CA ILE A 21 3.34 -2.18 -2.82
C ILE A 21 2.41 -1.81 -3.97
N TYR A 22 1.96 -0.56 -3.96
CA TYR A 22 1.13 0.05 -4.99
C TYR A 22 2.00 1.01 -5.78
N ILE A 23 2.00 0.89 -7.10
CA ILE A 23 2.76 1.77 -8.00
C ILE A 23 1.78 2.32 -9.01
N GLY A 24 1.87 3.62 -9.27
CA GLY A 24 1.09 4.29 -10.29
C GLY A 24 1.81 5.50 -10.87
N GLU A 25 1.19 6.09 -11.87
CA GLU A 25 1.63 7.32 -12.52
C GLU A 25 0.43 8.27 -12.61
N GLN A 26 0.65 9.54 -12.26
CA GLN A 26 -0.31 10.63 -12.40
C GLN A 26 0.42 11.83 -13.02
N ASP A 27 -0.10 12.38 -14.12
CA ASP A 27 0.47 13.55 -14.81
C ASP A 27 1.98 13.42 -15.12
N GLY A 28 2.42 12.23 -15.57
CA GLY A 28 3.83 11.96 -15.86
C GLY A 28 4.72 11.84 -14.61
N LYS A 29 4.13 11.84 -13.40
CA LYS A 29 4.82 11.62 -12.13
C LYS A 29 4.47 10.26 -11.56
N SER A 30 5.49 9.45 -11.33
CA SER A 30 5.32 8.18 -10.63
C SER A 30 5.11 8.39 -9.13
N PHE A 31 4.26 7.56 -8.54
CA PHE A 31 4.06 7.49 -7.10
C PHE A 31 4.03 6.04 -6.65
N TYR A 32 4.33 5.83 -5.37
CA TYR A 32 4.13 4.54 -4.73
C TYR A 32 3.56 4.71 -3.33
N ALA A 33 2.81 3.72 -2.90
CA ALA A 33 2.36 3.56 -1.53
C ALA A 33 2.64 2.13 -1.09
N PHE A 34 2.84 1.89 0.19
CA PHE A 34 3.00 0.53 0.69
C PHE A 34 2.33 0.35 2.05
N THR A 35 1.77 -0.83 2.26
CA THR A 35 1.32 -1.31 3.56
C THR A 35 2.30 -2.36 4.05
N HIS A 36 2.67 -2.31 5.33
CA HIS A 36 3.55 -3.30 5.95
C HIS A 36 3.16 -3.49 7.40
N TYR A 37 2.65 -4.69 7.73
CA TYR A 37 2.10 -4.96 9.06
C TYR A 37 2.18 -6.45 9.41
N PRO A 38 2.19 -6.78 10.72
CA PRO A 38 2.07 -8.17 11.18
C PRO A 38 0.77 -8.83 10.74
N ILE A 39 0.85 -10.09 10.30
CA ILE A 39 -0.29 -10.81 9.71
C ILE A 39 -1.49 -10.91 10.66
N GLU A 40 -1.23 -10.96 11.97
CA GLU A 40 -2.24 -10.96 13.03
C GLU A 40 -3.12 -9.71 13.06
N TYR A 41 -2.68 -8.60 12.44
CA TYR A 41 -3.46 -7.38 12.34
C TYR A 41 -4.25 -7.28 11.03
N GLY A 42 -4.19 -8.29 10.16
CA GLY A 42 -4.83 -8.27 8.84
C GLY A 42 -6.32 -7.93 8.86
N ASP A 43 -7.09 -8.59 9.74
CA ASP A 43 -8.54 -8.42 9.79
C ASP A 43 -8.96 -6.97 10.15
N GLY A 44 -8.14 -6.27 10.94
CA GLY A 44 -8.41 -4.89 11.35
C GLY A 44 -7.73 -3.84 10.48
N PHE A 45 -6.47 -4.05 10.12
CA PHE A 45 -5.64 -3.06 9.44
C PHE A 45 -5.88 -3.04 7.92
N ALA A 46 -6.00 -4.20 7.27
CA ALA A 46 -6.15 -4.28 5.81
C ALA A 46 -7.33 -3.45 5.28
N PRO A 47 -8.58 -3.60 5.78
CA PRO A 47 -9.71 -2.81 5.27
C PRO A 47 -9.55 -1.31 5.54
N ARG A 48 -8.97 -0.92 6.69
CA ARG A 48 -8.74 0.50 7.02
C ARG A 48 -7.67 1.12 6.13
N SER A 49 -6.61 0.37 5.84
CA SER A 49 -5.56 0.83 4.94
C SER A 49 -6.08 1.07 3.52
N THR A 50 -6.99 0.22 3.04
CA THR A 50 -7.67 0.43 1.76
C THR A 50 -8.44 1.75 1.75
N ILE A 51 -9.24 2.05 2.77
CA ILE A 51 -10.00 3.31 2.87
C ILE A 51 -9.06 4.53 2.83
N VAL A 52 -7.94 4.46 3.56
CA VAL A 52 -6.94 5.54 3.55
C VAL A 52 -6.34 5.73 2.15
N LEU A 53 -5.96 4.64 1.49
CA LEU A 53 -5.36 4.70 0.15
C LEU A 53 -6.34 5.20 -0.92
N GLU A 54 -7.62 4.82 -0.84
CA GLU A 54 -8.68 5.30 -1.73
C GLU A 54 -8.97 6.80 -1.54
N SER A 55 -8.71 7.33 -0.34
CA SER A 55 -8.87 8.75 -0.04
C SER A 55 -7.70 9.64 -0.47
N LEU A 56 -6.60 9.05 -0.96
CA LEU A 56 -5.42 9.81 -1.38
C LEU A 56 -5.73 10.67 -2.60
N GLN A 57 -5.39 11.95 -2.50
CA GLN A 57 -5.49 12.91 -3.59
C GLN A 57 -4.11 13.49 -3.89
N PHE A 58 -3.79 13.60 -5.18
CA PHE A 58 -2.60 14.35 -5.60
C PHE A 58 -2.83 15.82 -5.30
N ARG A 59 -1.82 16.50 -4.75
CA ARG A 59 -1.84 17.96 -4.69
C ARG A 59 -1.83 18.50 -6.11
N GLU A 60 -2.85 19.27 -6.46
CA GLU A 60 -2.86 20.07 -7.67
C GLU A 60 -1.76 21.14 -7.56
N LYS A 61 -1.03 21.38 -8.66
CA LYS A 61 -0.14 22.55 -8.74
C LYS A 61 -1.02 23.79 -8.78
N GLN A 62 -0.95 24.63 -7.75
CA GLN A 62 -1.47 26.00 -7.79
C GLN A 62 -0.67 26.85 -8.78
#